data_AF-A0AA86YU42-F1
#
_entry.id   AF-A0AA86YU42-F1
#
_cell.length_a   1.000
_cell.length_b   1.000
_cell.length_c   1.000
_cell.angle_alpha   90.00
_cell.angle_beta   90.00
_cell.angle_gamma   90.00
#
_symmetry.space_group_name_H-M   'P 1'
#
loop_
_entity.id
_entity.type
_entity.pdbx_description
1 polymer ?
#
loop_
_entity_poly.entity_id
_entity_poly.type
_entity_poly.pdbx_seq_one_letter_code
_entity_poly.pdbx_strand_id
1 'polypeptide(L)' 'MKNEAEAFMSALTTLKLCWAIHKSNEAVRKCAGLLKCKFKEHLAYKSMLTIESSSNPMLVITLAEWELKR' A
#
# COMPACT_ATOMS: atom_id res chain seq x y z
N MET A 1 -17.78 -6.55 2.91
CA MET A 1 -17.10 -7.16 4.08
C MET A 1 -16.62 -6.03 4.97
N LYS A 2 -16.92 -6.02 6.27
CA LYS A 2 -16.55 -4.91 7.19
C LYS A 2 -15.04 -4.71 7.40
N ASN A 3 -14.15 -5.41 6.69
CA ASN A 3 -12.75 -5.53 7.09
C ASN A 3 -11.71 -5.34 5.95
N GLU A 4 -12.13 -5.05 4.72
CA GLU A 4 -11.17 -4.88 3.61
C GLU A 4 -10.52 -3.50 3.61
N ALA A 5 -11.29 -2.44 3.88
CA ALA A 5 -10.77 -1.09 4.08
C ALA A 5 -9.81 -1.02 5.29
N GLU A 6 -10.13 -1.69 6.40
CA GLU A 6 -9.26 -1.78 7.58
C GLU A 6 -7.98 -2.56 7.27
N ALA A 7 -8.09 -3.71 6.58
CA ALA A 7 -6.94 -4.47 6.13
C ALA A 7 -6.06 -3.66 5.16
N PHE A 8 -6.67 -2.86 4.30
CA PHE A 8 -5.97 -2.00 3.35
C PHE A 8 -5.23 -0.87 4.07
N MET A 9 -5.87 -0.18 5.02
CA MET A 9 -5.22 0.81 5.89
C MET A 9 -4.05 0.21 6.70
N SER A 10 -4.22 -1.01 7.21
CA SER A 10 -3.18 -1.74 7.93
C SER A 10 -2.00 -2.07 7.01
N ALA A 11 -2.27 -2.48 5.76
CA ALA A 11 -1.24 -2.72 4.76
C ALA A 11 -0.48 -1.43 4.39
N LEU A 12 -1.18 -0.31 4.17
CA LEU A 12 -0.53 0.99 3.92
C LEU A 12 0.36 1.41 5.11
N THR A 13 -0.12 1.25 6.34
CA THR A 13 0.67 1.51 7.56
C THR A 13 1.92 0.63 7.63
N THR A 14 1.77 -0.66 7.31
CA THR A 14 2.88 -1.63 7.27
C THR A 14 3.95 -1.22 6.25
N LEU A 15 3.54 -0.74 5.07
CA LEU A 15 4.46 -0.26 4.05
C LEU A 15 5.21 1.00 4.47
N LYS A 16 4.55 1.94 5.18
CA LYS A 16 5.22 3.11 5.76
C LYS A 16 6.26 2.72 6.81
N LEU A 17 5.95 1.74 7.66
CA LEU A 17 6.91 1.20 8.65
C LEU A 17 8.09 0.51 7.95
N CYS A 18 7.83 -0.28 6.91
CA CYS A 18 8.87 -0.88 6.08
C CYS A 18 9.83 0.18 5.52
N TRP A 19 9.29 1.27 4.97
CA TRP A 19 10.12 2.39 4.50
C TRP A 19 10.87 3.07 5.64
N ALA A 20 10.24 3.29 6.79
CA ALA A 20 10.86 3.95 7.94
C ALA A 20 12.08 3.17 8.47
N ILE A 21 11.99 1.84 8.50
CA ILE A 21 13.06 0.94 8.97
C ILE A 21 14.17 0.78 7.92
N HIS A 22 13.80 0.50 6.67
CA HIS A 22 14.78 0.14 5.64
C HIS A 22 15.26 1.32 4.80
N LYS A 23 14.60 2.48 4.88
CA LYS A 23 14.85 3.67 4.05
C LYS A 23 14.95 3.35 2.56
N SER A 24 14.18 2.37 2.09
CA SER A 24 14.29 1.80 0.75
C SER A 24 12.93 1.72 0.04
N ASN A 25 12.82 2.41 -1.09
CA ASN A 25 11.66 2.31 -1.98
C ASN A 25 11.54 0.90 -2.59
N GLU A 26 12.66 0.20 -2.82
CA GLU A 26 12.64 -1.15 -3.35
C GLU A 26 12.01 -2.15 -2.36
N ALA A 27 12.33 -2.03 -1.08
CA ALA A 27 11.71 -2.85 -0.04
C ALA A 27 10.20 -2.67 -0.01
N VAL A 28 9.73 -1.41 -0.05
CA VAL A 28 8.31 -1.06 -0.10
C VAL A 28 7.62 -1.66 -1.33
N ARG A 29 8.23 -1.53 -2.53
CA ARG A 29 7.69 -2.10 -3.77
C ARG A 29 7.52 -3.61 -3.67
N LYS A 30 8.54 -4.33 -3.19
CA LYS A 30 8.49 -5.78 -3.01
C LYS A 30 7.40 -6.18 -2.01
N CYS A 31 7.30 -5.49 -0.89
CA CYS A 31 6.23 -5.73 0.09
C CYS A 31 4.83 -5.49 -0.50
N ALA A 32 4.63 -4.42 -1.27
CA ALA A 32 3.35 -4.14 -1.93
C ALA A 32 2.97 -5.24 -2.94
N GLY A 33 3.96 -5.74 -3.70
CA GLY A 33 3.77 -6.87 -4.62
C GLY A 33 3.32 -8.16 -3.93
N LEU A 34 3.73 -8.40 -2.69
CA LEU A 34 3.24 -9.52 -1.88
C LEU A 34 1.83 -9.27 -1.33
N LEU A 35 1.56 -8.04 -0.89
CA LEU A 35 0.29 -7.66 -0.25
C LEU A 35 -0.87 -7.54 -1.25
N LYS A 36 -0.62 -7.17 -2.52
CA LYS A 36 -1.70 -7.02 -3.54
C LYS A 36 -2.57 -8.28 -3.66
N CYS A 37 -1.99 -9.47 -3.51
CA CYS A 37 -2.69 -10.75 -3.59
C CYS A 37 -3.68 -10.99 -2.44
N LYS A 38 -3.68 -10.16 -1.39
CA LYS A 38 -4.60 -10.25 -0.25
C LYS A 38 -5.92 -9.50 -0.48
N PHE A 39 -5.96 -8.60 -1.46
CA PHE A 39 -7.12 -7.76 -1.73
C PHE A 39 -7.93 -8.31 -2.90
N LYS A 40 -9.25 -8.35 -2.73
CA LYS A 40 -10.22 -8.75 -3.77
C LYS A 40 -10.91 -7.52 -4.36
N GLU A 41 -11.02 -6.44 -3.58
CA GLU A 41 -11.53 -5.17 -4.04
C GLU A 41 -10.57 -4.50 -5.00
N HIS A 42 -11.15 -4.01 -6.09
CA HIS A 42 -10.43 -3.42 -7.20
C HIS A 42 -9.60 -2.19 -6.79
N LEU A 43 -10.06 -1.41 -5.81
CA LEU A 43 -9.33 -0.23 -5.31
C LEU A 43 -8.05 -0.62 -4.57
N ALA A 44 -8.15 -1.45 -3.52
CA ALA A 44 -7.00 -1.86 -2.72
C ALA A 44 -5.96 -2.62 -3.55
N TYR A 45 -6.41 -3.51 -4.44
CA TYR A 45 -5.54 -4.21 -5.38
C TYR A 45 -4.79 -3.23 -6.31
N LYS A 46 -5.50 -2.29 -6.94
CA LYS A 46 -4.89 -1.31 -7.85
C LYS A 46 -3.90 -0.40 -7.14
N SER A 47 -4.21 0.04 -5.93
CA SER A 47 -3.30 0.87 -5.14
C SER A 47 -2.02 0.10 -4.82
N MET A 48 -2.11 -1.17 -4.41
CA MET A 48 -0.92 -2.00 -4.17
C MET A 48 -0.09 -2.23 -5.44
N LEU A 49 -0.76 -2.48 -6.58
CA LEU A 49 -0.10 -2.59 -7.88
C LEU A 49 0.63 -1.29 -8.27
N THR A 50 0.02 -0.14 -8.00
CA THR A 50 0.61 1.18 -8.30
C THR A 50 1.82 1.46 -7.42
N ILE A 51 1.74 1.08 -6.13
CA ILE A 51 2.87 1.18 -5.20
C ILE A 51 4.03 0.30 -5.68
N GLU A 52 3.77 -0.94 -6.08
CA GLU A 52 4.77 -1.89 -6.59
C GLU A 52 5.52 -1.37 -7.81
N SER A 53 4.84 -0.68 -8.73
CA SER A 53 5.45 -0.19 -9.98
C SER A 53 6.02 1.24 -9.89
N SER A 54 5.75 1.99 -8.82
CA SER A 54 6.11 3.41 -8.71
C SER A 54 7.59 3.63 -8.36
N SER A 55 8.21 4.64 -8.96
CA SER A 55 9.54 5.12 -8.54
C SER A 55 9.50 5.83 -7.17
N ASN A 56 8.33 6.33 -6.76
CA ASN A 56 8.07 6.95 -5.47
C ASN A 56 6.86 6.32 -4.78
N PRO A 57 7.00 5.12 -4.20
CA PRO A 57 5.90 4.40 -3.55
C PRO A 57 5.31 5.14 -2.35
N MET A 58 6.11 5.96 -1.65
CA MET A 58 5.62 6.72 -0.49
C MET A 58 4.60 7.78 -0.87
N LEU A 59 4.80 8.48 -2.00
CA LEU A 59 3.81 9.42 -2.52
C LEU A 59 2.48 8.72 -2.83
N VAL A 60 2.54 7.55 -3.46
CA VAL A 60 1.34 6.76 -3.79
C VAL A 60 0.61 6.31 -2.52
N ILE A 61 1.35 5.87 -1.49
CA ILE A 61 0.77 5.51 -0.18
C ILE A 61 0.05 6.72 0.43
N THR A 62 0.67 7.90 0.46
CA THR A 62 0.04 9.11 1.01
C THR A 62 -1.24 9.50 0.28
N LEU A 63 -1.27 9.37 -1.05
CA LEU A 63 -2.47 9.65 -1.85
C LEU A 63 -3.59 8.63 -1.56
N ALA A 64 -3.25 7.34 -1.51
CA ALA A 64 -4.22 6.30 -1.16
C ALA A 64 -4.83 6.50 0.24
N GLU A 65 -4.02 6.94 1.22
CA GLU A 65 -4.53 7.26 2.56
C GLU A 65 -5.45 8.49 2.58
N TRP A 66 -5.22 9.46 1.70
CA TRP A 66 -6.14 10.60 1.55
C TRP A 66 -7.48 10.13 1.00
N GLU A 67 -7.47 9.35 -0.08
CA GLU A 67 -8.69 8.87 -0.74
C GLU A 67 -9.61 8.07 0.19
N LEU A 68 -9.04 7.30 1.13
CA LEU A 68 -9.82 6.53 2.11
C LEU A 68 -10.48 7.38 3.21
N LYS A 69 -9.96 8.59 3.47
CA LYS A 69 -10.50 9.51 4.49
C LYS A 69 -11.62 10.40 3.95
N ARG A 70 -11.90 10.32 2.64
CA ARG A 70 -12.84 11.16 1.92
C ARG A 70 -14.18 10.45 1.77
#